data_AF-A0A9E3SE57-F1
#
_entry.id   AF-A0A9E3SE57-F1
#
_cell.length_a   1.000
_cell.length_b   1.000
_cell.length_c   1.000
_cell.angle_alpha   90.00
_cell.angle_beta   90.00
_cell.angle_gamma   90.00
#
_symmetry.space_group_name_H-M   'P 1'
#
loop_
_entity.id
_entity.type
_entity.pdbx_description
1 polymer ?
#
loop_
_entity_poly.entity_id
_entity_poly.type
_entity_poly.pdbx_seq_one_letter_code
_entity_poly.pdbx_strand_id
1 'polypeptide(L)'
;PKGGIRPHKKFTISSNRSEVLFVDYIAEHLNPNGKAGIIVPEGIIFQSGTAYKDLRKMLVENHLYAVVSLPAGVFNPYSGVKTSILLMDKEIAKTREEILFIKIDNDGYNLGAQRTAVKGGQLEEAIKLAHKFIETGEFEETPIAHLVPKVEIAKKGDFNLSGERYKEQIQILTDFPLIDFEDALDKVTYSTKIKSSDYKEEGTFPVIDQSDNFIAGFWDNPEDVFRITKPVTIFGDHTRCFKYVDFDFVLGADGVKILQPTNEFHPKFFFYLIRNIDIKNLGYSRHYKELKEKQIPHPPLSIQEEIVAEIEGYQKIIDGAKAVVANYKPKIDIDPDWEMLELGEVCDFSQGTQVDKPLQLTSPKDGYEKFLRIENYTQLSDDFRYIPTELGKNKHVSADDVVVVRYGASAGFIGRGFDGILANNLFKVAPRKNTVTNPYLYYVLSSVDYQKKFTELTAGGAMPALSFRTVKEILIPIPELGVQNKIVAQIEKEQALVNANKQLIEIFEQKIKDRIAKVWGQEKTKEEFLNMAAEPQVEYAKS
;
A
#
# COMPACT_ATOMS: atom_id res chain seq x y z
N PRO A 1 -37.54 36.35 -41.89
CA PRO A 1 -38.66 35.46 -42.29
C PRO A 1 -39.36 34.87 -41.05
N LYS A 2 -40.60 35.27 -40.77
CA LYS A 2 -41.48 34.57 -39.82
C LYS A 2 -41.91 33.26 -40.47
N GLY A 3 -41.22 32.17 -40.16
CA GLY A 3 -41.50 30.86 -40.74
C GLY A 3 -41.24 29.76 -39.72
N GLY A 4 -42.26 29.47 -38.91
CA GLY A 4 -42.27 28.28 -38.07
C GLY A 4 -42.11 27.03 -38.93
N ILE A 5 -41.27 26.11 -38.47
CA ILE A 5 -41.10 24.78 -39.06
C ILE A 5 -42.46 24.06 -38.93
N ARG A 6 -43.16 23.84 -40.05
CA ARG A 6 -44.32 22.93 -40.06
C ARG A 6 -43.78 21.50 -39.95
N PRO A 7 -44.15 20.71 -38.93
CA PRO A 7 -43.69 19.34 -38.82
C PRO A 7 -44.23 18.51 -40.00
N HIS A 8 -43.32 18.08 -40.88
CA HIS A 8 -43.57 16.97 -41.78
C HIS A 8 -43.33 15.64 -41.04
N LYS A 9 -43.99 14.55 -41.44
CA LYS A 9 -43.86 13.21 -40.83
C LYS A 9 -42.48 12.53 -41.03
N LYS A 10 -41.40 13.29 -41.29
CA LYS A 10 -40.04 12.74 -41.46
C LYS A 10 -39.15 12.83 -40.21
N PHE A 11 -39.70 13.30 -39.09
CA PHE A 11 -38.99 13.31 -37.80
C PHE A 11 -39.58 12.23 -36.91
N THR A 12 -38.69 11.42 -36.33
CA THR A 12 -39.06 10.36 -35.41
C THR A 12 -39.28 10.93 -34.01
N ILE A 13 -38.65 12.08 -33.70
CA ILE A 13 -38.79 12.79 -32.43
C ILE A 13 -39.76 13.97 -32.55
N SER A 14 -40.79 14.01 -31.71
CA SER A 14 -41.71 15.16 -31.63
C SER A 14 -41.07 16.30 -30.82
N SER A 15 -40.63 17.36 -31.50
CA SER A 15 -39.99 18.51 -30.86
C SER A 15 -40.18 19.81 -31.64
N ASN A 16 -40.21 20.94 -30.93
CA ASN A 16 -40.10 22.28 -31.52
C ASN A 16 -38.67 22.85 -31.38
N ARG A 17 -37.73 22.09 -30.82
CA ARG A 17 -36.34 22.52 -30.60
C ARG A 17 -35.51 22.15 -31.83
N SER A 18 -35.01 23.15 -32.55
CA SER A 18 -34.25 22.94 -33.79
C SER A 18 -33.01 22.08 -33.60
N GLU A 19 -32.34 22.18 -32.44
CA GLU A 19 -31.19 21.32 -32.10
C GLU A 19 -31.55 19.83 -31.97
N VAL A 20 -32.74 19.50 -31.43
CA VAL A 20 -33.23 18.12 -31.33
C VAL A 20 -33.58 17.59 -32.71
N LEU A 21 -34.33 18.37 -33.48
CA LEU A 21 -34.73 18.01 -34.85
C LEU A 21 -33.52 17.86 -35.79
N PHE A 22 -32.46 18.65 -35.58
CA PHE A 22 -31.21 18.55 -36.35
C PHE A 22 -30.52 17.21 -36.14
N VAL A 23 -30.42 16.76 -34.89
CA VAL A 23 -29.77 15.47 -34.56
C VAL A 23 -30.62 14.30 -35.06
N ASP A 24 -31.95 14.36 -34.84
CA ASP A 24 -32.91 13.38 -35.37
C ASP A 24 -32.80 13.24 -36.89
N TYR A 25 -32.79 14.38 -37.60
CA TYR A 25 -32.64 14.41 -39.05
C TYR A 25 -31.39 13.68 -39.52
N ILE A 26 -30.24 13.98 -38.94
CA ILE A 26 -28.97 13.39 -39.37
C ILE A 26 -28.97 11.89 -39.11
N ALA A 27 -29.37 11.45 -37.91
CA ALA A 27 -29.39 10.04 -37.55
C ALA A 27 -30.27 9.21 -38.49
N GLU A 28 -31.47 9.70 -38.81
CA GLU A 28 -32.44 8.99 -39.66
C GLU A 28 -32.07 8.99 -41.15
N HIS A 29 -31.24 9.93 -41.61
CA HIS A 29 -30.76 9.99 -43.00
C HIS A 29 -29.45 9.22 -43.23
N LEU A 30 -28.92 8.55 -42.20
CA LEU A 30 -27.81 7.63 -42.37
C LEU A 30 -28.26 6.35 -43.09
N ASN A 31 -27.53 6.02 -44.17
CA ASN A 31 -27.60 4.70 -44.80
C ASN A 31 -27.34 3.59 -43.75
N PRO A 32 -27.71 2.32 -44.01
CA PRO A 32 -27.52 1.22 -43.06
C PRO A 32 -26.10 1.08 -42.49
N ASN A 33 -25.07 1.42 -43.28
CA ASN A 33 -23.65 1.42 -42.88
C ASN A 33 -23.08 2.86 -42.83
N GLY A 34 -23.97 3.84 -42.65
CA GLY A 34 -23.66 5.25 -42.60
C GLY A 34 -22.99 5.65 -41.29
N LYS A 35 -22.10 6.64 -41.40
CA LYS A 35 -21.36 7.22 -40.27
C LYS A 35 -21.59 8.72 -40.22
N ALA A 36 -21.61 9.29 -39.03
CA ALA A 36 -21.63 10.74 -38.84
C ALA A 36 -20.84 11.14 -37.59
N GLY A 37 -20.21 12.30 -37.64
CA GLY A 37 -19.72 13.01 -36.47
C GLY A 37 -20.38 14.37 -36.44
N ILE A 38 -21.13 14.68 -35.38
CA ILE A 38 -21.86 15.95 -35.28
C ILE A 38 -21.50 16.68 -34.00
N ILE A 39 -21.29 17.99 -34.11
CA ILE A 39 -21.06 18.87 -32.97
C ILE A 39 -22.42 19.42 -32.53
N VAL A 40 -22.75 19.20 -31.26
CA VAL A 40 -24.02 19.62 -30.67
C VAL A 40 -23.78 20.45 -29.41
N PRO A 41 -24.70 21.37 -29.06
CA PRO A 41 -24.72 21.97 -27.73
C PRO A 41 -24.87 20.87 -26.67
N GLU A 42 -24.19 21.02 -25.54
CA GLU A 42 -24.18 20.02 -24.47
C GLU A 42 -25.60 19.70 -23.93
N GLY A 43 -26.56 20.62 -24.10
CA GLY A 43 -27.95 20.37 -23.75
C GLY A 43 -28.55 19.10 -24.38
N ILE A 44 -28.11 18.71 -25.57
CA ILE A 44 -28.56 17.47 -26.24
C ILE A 44 -28.27 16.24 -25.37
N ILE A 45 -27.12 16.21 -24.68
CA ILE A 45 -26.66 15.03 -23.96
C ILE A 45 -27.29 14.84 -22.58
N PHE A 46 -27.86 15.88 -21.94
CA PHE A 46 -28.37 15.75 -20.56
C PHE A 46 -29.73 16.42 -20.26
N GLN A 47 -30.29 17.27 -21.13
CA GLN A 47 -31.53 17.98 -20.80
C GLN A 47 -32.70 17.02 -20.54
N SER A 48 -33.57 17.39 -19.59
CA SER A 48 -34.60 16.52 -19.02
C SER A 48 -35.92 16.49 -19.81
N GLY A 49 -36.09 17.35 -20.82
CA GLY A 49 -37.31 17.38 -21.63
C GLY A 49 -37.54 16.07 -22.40
N THR A 50 -38.80 15.66 -22.56
CA THR A 50 -39.19 14.37 -23.16
C THR A 50 -38.54 14.16 -24.53
N ALA A 51 -38.60 15.16 -25.41
CA ALA A 51 -37.97 15.08 -26.73
C ALA A 51 -36.45 14.84 -26.70
N TYR A 52 -35.74 15.36 -25.68
CA TYR A 52 -34.31 15.12 -25.53
C TYR A 52 -34.04 13.69 -25.03
N LYS A 53 -34.87 13.18 -24.12
CA LYS A 53 -34.78 11.80 -23.63
C LYS A 53 -35.06 10.80 -24.75
N ASP A 54 -36.11 11.02 -25.52
CA ASP A 54 -36.50 10.18 -26.65
C ASP A 54 -35.42 10.18 -27.73
N LEU A 55 -34.84 11.35 -28.02
CA LEU A 55 -33.70 11.45 -28.94
C LEU A 55 -32.52 10.63 -28.44
N ARG A 56 -32.11 10.78 -27.17
CA ARG A 56 -30.97 10.03 -26.61
C ARG A 56 -31.23 8.53 -26.59
N LYS A 57 -32.45 8.10 -26.26
CA LYS A 57 -32.86 6.70 -26.36
C LYS A 57 -32.64 6.16 -27.77
N MET A 58 -33.19 6.84 -28.77
CA MET A 58 -33.04 6.46 -30.19
C MET A 58 -31.56 6.39 -30.62
N LEU A 59 -30.74 7.34 -30.14
CA LEU A 59 -29.30 7.36 -30.42
C LEU A 59 -28.57 6.16 -29.79
N VAL A 60 -28.78 5.93 -28.48
CA VAL A 60 -28.15 4.84 -27.72
C VAL A 60 -28.50 3.47 -28.29
N GLU A 61 -29.75 3.29 -28.70
CA GLU A 61 -30.23 2.00 -29.22
C GLU A 61 -29.71 1.69 -30.63
N ASN A 62 -29.53 2.69 -31.49
CA ASN A 62 -29.43 2.43 -32.94
C ASN A 62 -28.30 3.15 -33.69
N HIS A 63 -27.68 4.20 -33.13
CA HIS A 63 -26.85 5.11 -33.93
C HIS A 63 -25.50 5.44 -33.29
N LEU A 64 -25.45 5.61 -31.96
CA LEU A 64 -24.33 6.20 -31.24
C LEU A 64 -23.36 5.12 -30.76
N TYR A 65 -22.06 5.34 -30.96
CA TYR A 65 -21.02 4.51 -30.37
C TYR A 65 -20.07 5.28 -29.44
N ALA A 66 -19.96 6.61 -29.60
CA ALA A 66 -19.14 7.43 -28.72
C ALA A 66 -19.66 8.86 -28.54
N VAL A 67 -19.35 9.45 -27.39
CA VAL A 67 -19.60 10.86 -27.03
C VAL A 67 -18.29 11.50 -26.60
N VAL A 68 -17.90 12.58 -27.26
CA VAL A 68 -16.72 13.37 -26.91
C VAL A 68 -17.16 14.71 -26.30
N SER A 69 -16.96 14.90 -25.00
CA SER A 69 -17.20 16.18 -24.32
C SER A 69 -16.02 17.12 -24.56
N LEU A 70 -16.32 18.33 -25.04
CA LEU A 70 -15.33 19.38 -25.26
C LEU A 70 -15.38 20.42 -24.12
N PRO A 71 -14.27 21.12 -23.83
CA PRO A 71 -14.27 22.18 -22.84
C PRO A 71 -15.13 23.37 -23.31
N ALA A 72 -15.63 24.18 -22.38
CA ALA A 72 -16.31 25.42 -22.73
C ALA A 72 -15.31 26.40 -23.35
N GLY A 73 -15.67 27.02 -24.48
CA GLY A 73 -14.80 28.01 -25.15
C GLY A 73 -13.92 27.46 -26.28
N VAL A 74 -14.05 26.19 -26.66
CA VAL A 74 -13.37 25.64 -27.87
C VAL A 74 -13.68 26.47 -29.13
N PHE A 75 -14.90 26.99 -29.24
CA PHE A 75 -15.34 27.78 -30.39
C PHE A 75 -15.25 29.30 -30.17
N ASN A 76 -14.51 29.75 -29.17
CA ASN A 76 -14.24 31.18 -29.00
C ASN A 76 -13.44 31.74 -30.18
N PRO A 77 -13.65 33.01 -30.56
CA PRO A 77 -14.58 33.98 -29.95
C PRO A 77 -16.03 33.90 -30.48
N TYR A 78 -16.34 32.93 -31.34
CA TYR A 78 -17.65 32.83 -32.01
C TYR A 78 -18.76 32.33 -31.07
N SER A 79 -18.43 31.40 -30.16
CA SER A 79 -19.38 30.87 -29.18
C SER A 79 -18.66 30.35 -27.93
N GLY A 80 -19.15 30.77 -26.76
CA GLY A 80 -18.74 30.22 -25.47
C GLY A 80 -19.53 28.99 -25.03
N VAL A 81 -20.51 28.55 -25.83
CA VAL A 81 -21.36 27.40 -25.48
C VAL A 81 -20.51 26.13 -25.43
N LYS A 82 -20.64 25.36 -24.35
CA LYS A 82 -20.02 24.04 -24.24
C LYS A 82 -20.72 23.07 -25.19
N THR A 83 -19.91 22.29 -25.90
CA THR A 83 -20.36 21.41 -26.98
C THR A 83 -19.87 19.99 -26.76
N SER A 84 -20.54 19.04 -27.39
CA SER A 84 -20.08 17.66 -27.46
C SER A 84 -20.11 17.18 -28.91
N ILE A 85 -19.25 16.22 -29.24
CA ILE A 85 -19.28 15.52 -30.52
C ILE A 85 -20.01 14.19 -30.29
N LEU A 86 -21.07 13.95 -31.06
CA LEU A 86 -21.73 12.65 -31.13
C LEU A 86 -21.16 11.91 -32.34
N LEU A 87 -20.57 10.74 -32.08
CA LEU A 87 -20.02 9.88 -33.11
C LEU A 87 -20.96 8.70 -33.35
N MET A 88 -21.45 8.60 -34.57
CA MET A 88 -22.46 7.66 -35.00
C MET A 88 -21.91 6.72 -36.06
N ASP A 89 -22.22 5.45 -35.91
CA ASP A 89 -21.93 4.38 -36.84
C ASP A 89 -22.94 3.26 -36.55
N LYS A 90 -23.88 3.02 -37.48
CA LYS A 90 -24.99 2.09 -37.25
C LYS A 90 -24.56 0.63 -37.14
N GLU A 91 -23.41 0.24 -37.71
CA GLU A 91 -22.89 -1.12 -37.58
C GLU A 91 -22.24 -1.31 -36.21
N ILE A 92 -21.40 -0.35 -35.79
CA ILE A 92 -20.77 -0.39 -34.47
C ILE A 92 -21.81 -0.28 -33.35
N ALA A 93 -22.76 0.65 -33.50
CA ALA A 93 -23.82 0.85 -32.52
C ALA A 93 -24.72 -0.39 -32.34
N LYS A 94 -24.82 -1.30 -33.33
CA LYS A 94 -25.59 -2.56 -33.17
C LYS A 94 -24.76 -3.73 -32.64
N THR A 95 -23.44 -3.66 -32.78
CA THR A 95 -22.54 -4.77 -32.40
C THR A 95 -21.90 -4.59 -31.02
N ARG A 96 -21.89 -3.37 -30.48
CA ARG A 96 -21.35 -3.05 -29.15
C ARG A 96 -22.46 -2.85 -28.12
N GLU A 97 -22.24 -3.36 -26.91
CA GLU A 97 -23.17 -3.20 -25.77
C GLU A 97 -22.82 -1.97 -24.92
N GLU A 98 -21.67 -1.35 -25.17
CA GLU A 98 -21.16 -0.17 -24.48
C GLU A 98 -21.08 1.05 -25.39
N ILE A 99 -21.06 2.23 -24.77
CA ILE A 99 -20.78 3.52 -25.42
C ILE A 99 -19.49 4.09 -24.83
N LEU A 100 -18.60 4.56 -25.71
CA LEU A 100 -17.35 5.20 -25.33
C LEU A 100 -17.58 6.67 -24.97
N PHE A 101 -17.18 7.07 -23.77
CA PHE A 101 -17.17 8.46 -23.34
C PHE A 101 -15.73 8.98 -23.28
N ILE A 102 -15.47 10.07 -24.00
CA ILE A 102 -14.18 10.77 -23.98
C ILE A 102 -14.42 12.19 -23.48
N LYS A 103 -13.63 12.64 -22.52
CA LYS A 103 -13.64 14.00 -21.98
C LYS A 103 -12.34 14.70 -22.33
N ILE A 104 -12.43 15.75 -23.14
CA ILE A 104 -11.31 16.61 -23.46
C ILE A 104 -11.37 17.81 -22.51
N ASP A 105 -10.30 18.02 -21.75
CA ASP A 105 -10.10 19.21 -20.91
C ASP A 105 -9.17 20.22 -21.58
N ASN A 106 -8.24 19.75 -22.43
CA ASN A 106 -7.29 20.57 -23.18
C ASN A 106 -7.27 20.18 -24.67
N ASP A 107 -7.72 21.07 -25.55
CA ASP A 107 -7.75 20.85 -26.99
C ASP A 107 -6.50 21.39 -27.72
N GLY A 108 -5.46 21.77 -26.98
CA GLY A 108 -4.22 22.33 -27.52
C GLY A 108 -4.23 23.86 -27.64
N TYR A 109 -5.30 24.52 -27.20
CA TYR A 109 -5.40 25.98 -27.16
C TYR A 109 -5.95 26.45 -25.81
N ASN A 110 -5.63 27.69 -25.43
CA ASN A 110 -6.31 28.31 -24.29
C ASN A 110 -7.81 28.48 -24.60
N LEU A 111 -8.65 28.52 -23.57
CA LEU A 111 -10.12 28.64 -23.73
C LEU A 111 -10.59 30.10 -23.81
N GLY A 112 -9.65 31.06 -23.89
CA GLY A 112 -9.92 32.48 -24.04
C GLY A 112 -10.26 32.87 -25.49
N ALA A 113 -10.73 34.11 -25.68
CA ALA A 113 -11.12 34.65 -26.99
C ALA A 113 -10.00 34.58 -28.05
N GLN A 114 -8.74 34.64 -27.63
CA GLN A 114 -7.57 34.65 -28.51
C GLN A 114 -7.10 33.25 -28.96
N ARG A 115 -7.59 32.16 -28.32
CA ARG A 115 -7.27 30.77 -28.67
C ARG A 115 -5.78 30.56 -28.99
N THR A 116 -4.89 30.95 -28.08
CA THR A 116 -3.45 30.78 -28.27
C THR A 116 -3.02 29.35 -27.97
N ALA A 117 -2.10 28.80 -28.76
CA ALA A 117 -1.65 27.42 -28.60
C ALA A 117 -1.04 27.16 -27.20
N VAL A 118 -1.34 25.99 -26.63
CA VAL A 118 -0.79 25.50 -25.35
C VAL A 118 -0.31 24.05 -25.49
N LYS A 119 0.62 23.64 -24.62
CA LYS A 119 1.11 22.26 -24.59
C LYS A 119 0.07 21.32 -23.95
N GLY A 120 0.18 20.02 -24.24
CA GLY A 120 -0.63 18.98 -23.59
C GLY A 120 -2.02 18.79 -24.17
N GLY A 121 -2.22 19.08 -25.46
CA GLY A 121 -3.50 18.83 -26.15
C GLY A 121 -3.85 17.34 -26.20
N GLN A 122 -5.11 17.01 -25.94
CA GLN A 122 -5.61 15.64 -25.80
C GLN A 122 -6.29 15.09 -27.06
N LEU A 123 -6.41 15.90 -28.13
CA LEU A 123 -7.12 15.52 -29.35
C LEU A 123 -6.52 14.29 -30.04
N GLU A 124 -5.19 14.19 -30.10
CA GLU A 124 -4.53 13.02 -30.73
C GLU A 124 -4.79 11.73 -29.95
N GLU A 125 -4.80 11.79 -28.61
CA GLU A 125 -5.14 10.66 -27.75
C GLU A 125 -6.60 10.26 -27.95
N ALA A 126 -7.52 11.22 -27.93
CA ALA A 126 -8.94 10.99 -28.18
C ALA A 126 -9.21 10.31 -29.53
N ILE A 127 -8.52 10.74 -30.60
CA ILE A 127 -8.63 10.13 -31.93
C ILE A 127 -8.15 8.68 -31.91
N LYS A 128 -6.99 8.40 -31.27
CA LYS A 128 -6.46 7.04 -31.15
C LYS A 128 -7.42 6.13 -30.38
N LEU A 129 -8.00 6.62 -29.30
CA LEU A 129 -8.96 5.88 -28.47
C LEU A 129 -10.24 5.56 -29.25
N ALA A 130 -10.78 6.53 -29.99
CA ALA A 130 -11.96 6.31 -30.83
C ALA A 130 -11.70 5.28 -31.94
N HIS A 131 -10.57 5.37 -32.64
CA HIS A 131 -10.22 4.37 -33.68
C HIS A 131 -10.01 2.97 -33.10
N LYS A 132 -9.27 2.85 -31.99
CA LYS A 132 -9.05 1.56 -31.32
C LYS A 132 -10.38 0.92 -30.91
N PHE A 133 -11.33 1.71 -30.38
CA PHE A 133 -12.64 1.21 -30.00
C PHE A 133 -13.46 0.70 -31.20
N ILE A 134 -13.35 1.35 -32.36
CA ILE A 134 -13.99 0.86 -33.60
C ILE A 134 -13.35 -0.46 -34.06
N GLU A 135 -12.02 -0.53 -34.07
CA GLU A 135 -11.26 -1.66 -34.63
C GLU A 135 -11.36 -2.93 -33.79
N THR A 136 -11.11 -2.83 -32.49
CA THR A 136 -11.07 -3.99 -31.58
C THR A 136 -12.22 -3.95 -30.60
N GLY A 137 -12.58 -2.74 -30.16
CA GLY A 137 -13.49 -2.47 -29.04
C GLY A 137 -13.05 -3.10 -27.72
N GLU A 138 -11.78 -3.50 -27.65
CA GLU A 138 -11.08 -3.62 -26.39
C GLU A 138 -10.66 -2.23 -25.94
N PHE A 139 -10.97 -1.91 -24.68
CA PHE A 139 -10.70 -0.60 -24.12
C PHE A 139 -10.16 -0.75 -22.71
N GLU A 140 -9.06 -0.05 -22.42
CA GLU A 140 -8.55 0.15 -21.06
C GLU A 140 -8.92 1.55 -20.63
N GLU A 141 -9.47 1.71 -19.42
CA GLU A 141 -9.83 3.02 -18.91
C GLU A 141 -8.61 3.95 -18.87
N THR A 142 -8.82 5.19 -19.31
CA THR A 142 -7.81 6.25 -19.27
C THR A 142 -8.34 7.44 -18.48
N PRO A 143 -7.48 8.37 -18.03
CA PRO A 143 -7.95 9.57 -17.35
C PRO A 143 -9.01 10.36 -18.13
N ILE A 144 -8.96 10.30 -19.46
CA ILE A 144 -9.85 11.03 -20.37
C ILE A 144 -10.98 10.18 -20.95
N ALA A 145 -11.01 8.86 -20.76
CA ALA A 145 -12.00 8.03 -21.44
C ALA A 145 -12.33 6.72 -20.70
N HIS A 146 -13.59 6.30 -20.82
CA HIS A 146 -14.15 5.10 -20.19
C HIS A 146 -15.34 4.57 -21.02
N LEU A 147 -15.68 3.30 -20.82
CA LEU A 147 -16.85 2.66 -21.43
C LEU A 147 -18.01 2.63 -20.43
N VAL A 148 -19.23 2.82 -20.93
CA VAL A 148 -20.44 2.65 -20.12
C VAL A 148 -21.40 1.71 -20.83
N PRO A 149 -21.87 0.63 -20.18
CA PRO A 149 -22.88 -0.25 -20.74
C PRO A 149 -24.17 0.50 -21.07
N LYS A 150 -24.77 0.24 -22.24
CA LYS A 150 -26.07 0.82 -22.65
C LYS A 150 -27.18 0.54 -21.65
N VAL A 151 -27.16 -0.66 -21.05
CA VAL A 151 -28.08 -1.05 -19.98
C VAL A 151 -28.00 -0.10 -18.79
N GLU A 152 -26.79 0.39 -18.45
CA GLU A 152 -26.59 1.32 -17.36
C GLU A 152 -27.11 2.73 -17.68
N ILE A 153 -26.88 3.19 -18.91
CA ILE A 153 -27.43 4.45 -19.43
C ILE A 153 -28.96 4.43 -19.43
N ALA A 154 -29.55 3.26 -19.72
CA ALA A 154 -31.00 3.07 -19.77
C ALA A 154 -31.67 2.99 -18.38
N LYS A 155 -30.95 2.62 -17.30
CA LYS A 155 -31.51 2.34 -15.95
C LYS A 155 -32.49 3.40 -15.45
N LYS A 156 -32.16 4.69 -15.63
CA LYS A 156 -32.96 5.82 -15.11
C LYS A 156 -34.01 6.34 -16.09
N GLY A 157 -34.07 5.77 -17.31
CA GLY A 157 -35.00 6.17 -18.36
C GLY A 157 -34.78 7.58 -18.95
N ASP A 158 -33.77 8.33 -18.50
CA ASP A 158 -33.41 9.64 -19.04
C ASP A 158 -32.35 9.57 -20.14
N PHE A 159 -31.73 8.40 -20.32
CA PHE A 159 -30.67 8.10 -21.29
C PHE A 159 -29.57 9.16 -21.30
N ASN A 160 -29.16 9.63 -20.11
CA ASN A 160 -28.22 10.74 -20.00
C ASN A 160 -26.86 10.34 -20.60
N LEU A 161 -26.26 11.20 -21.41
CA LEU A 161 -25.01 10.97 -22.12
C LEU A 161 -23.85 11.84 -21.55
N SER A 162 -23.94 12.22 -20.28
CA SER A 162 -22.80 12.78 -19.54
C SER A 162 -21.97 11.64 -18.94
N GLY A 163 -20.86 11.27 -19.61
CA GLY A 163 -20.00 10.15 -19.21
C GLY A 163 -19.56 10.18 -17.74
N GLU A 164 -19.16 11.36 -17.24
CA GLU A 164 -18.73 11.54 -15.84
C GLU A 164 -19.78 11.15 -14.78
N ARG A 165 -21.06 10.99 -15.17
CA ARG A 165 -22.12 10.50 -14.27
C ARG A 165 -21.98 9.01 -13.95
N TYR A 166 -21.34 8.26 -14.83
CA TYR A 166 -21.20 6.80 -14.78
C TYR A 166 -19.81 6.34 -14.34
N LYS A 167 -18.85 7.27 -14.19
CA LYS A 167 -17.61 6.97 -13.48
C LYS A 167 -17.95 6.68 -12.02
N GLU A 168 -17.40 5.59 -11.49
CA GLU A 168 -17.42 5.30 -10.06
C GLU A 168 -16.74 6.47 -9.32
N GLN A 169 -17.57 7.36 -8.75
CA GLN A 169 -17.10 8.36 -7.80
C GLN A 169 -17.01 7.67 -6.44
N ILE A 170 -15.80 7.32 -6.03
CA ILE A 170 -15.50 6.98 -4.64
C ILE A 170 -15.80 8.25 -3.83
N GLN A 171 -16.82 8.17 -2.96
CA GLN A 171 -17.07 9.22 -1.98
C GLN A 171 -16.43 8.80 -0.66
N ILE A 172 -15.57 9.67 -0.14
CA ILE A 172 -15.01 9.52 1.20
C ILE A 172 -16.08 9.97 2.20
N LEU A 173 -16.66 9.02 2.92
CA LEU A 173 -17.60 9.27 4.02
C LEU A 173 -16.80 9.49 5.31
N THR A 174 -16.44 10.74 5.58
CA THR A 174 -15.83 11.16 6.85
C THR A 174 -16.80 12.03 7.64
N ASP A 175 -16.74 11.94 8.97
CA ASP A 175 -17.50 12.79 9.89
C ASP A 175 -16.96 14.23 9.94
N PHE A 176 -15.84 14.51 9.26
CA PHE A 176 -15.11 15.77 9.32
C PHE A 176 -15.08 16.49 7.96
N PRO A 177 -15.06 17.82 7.93
CA PRO A 177 -14.90 18.55 6.68
C PRO A 177 -13.54 18.23 6.04
N LEU A 178 -13.50 18.18 4.72
CA LEU A 178 -12.26 18.03 3.96
C LEU A 178 -11.70 19.41 3.61
N ILE A 179 -10.39 19.57 3.70
CA ILE A 179 -9.65 20.76 3.27
C ILE A 179 -8.54 20.34 2.30
N ASP A 180 -8.20 21.21 1.35
CA ASP A 180 -7.07 20.96 0.45
C ASP A 180 -5.77 20.89 1.27
N PHE A 181 -4.90 19.93 0.95
CA PHE A 181 -3.67 19.69 1.70
C PHE A 181 -2.77 20.93 1.80
N GLU A 182 -2.69 21.74 0.73
CA GLU A 182 -1.87 22.96 0.74
C GLU A 182 -2.44 24.04 1.68
N ASP A 183 -3.76 24.08 1.89
CA ASP A 183 -4.39 25.03 2.80
C ASP A 183 -4.16 24.67 4.27
N ALA A 184 -3.77 23.42 4.55
CA ALA A 184 -3.36 22.97 5.87
C ALA A 184 -1.91 23.34 6.24
N LEU A 185 -1.16 24.01 5.33
CA LEU A 185 0.25 24.33 5.52
C LEU A 185 0.53 25.83 5.68
N ASP A 186 1.40 26.15 6.64
CA ASP A 186 2.08 27.44 6.68
C ASP A 186 3.19 27.51 5.64
N LYS A 187 3.43 28.71 5.10
CA LYS A 187 4.55 28.96 4.20
C LYS A 187 5.88 28.93 4.98
N VAL A 188 6.73 27.94 4.69
CA VAL A 188 8.07 27.82 5.26
C VAL A 188 9.12 28.37 4.31
N THR A 189 10.05 29.17 4.83
CA THR A 189 11.25 29.59 4.08
C THR A 189 12.38 28.63 4.42
N TYR A 190 12.99 28.03 3.40
CA TYR A 190 14.09 27.08 3.58
C TYR A 190 15.35 27.78 4.09
N SER A 191 16.06 27.16 5.05
CA SER A 191 17.45 27.50 5.35
C SER A 191 18.40 26.88 4.33
N THR A 192 19.69 27.15 4.45
CA THR A 192 20.75 26.53 3.64
C THR A 192 20.64 25.01 3.69
N LYS A 193 20.78 24.40 2.52
CA LYS A 193 20.72 22.95 2.32
C LYS A 193 22.12 22.36 2.31
N ILE A 194 22.39 21.39 3.19
CA ILE A 194 23.71 20.78 3.35
C ILE A 194 23.81 19.49 2.55
N LYS A 195 24.92 19.28 1.85
CA LYS A 195 25.16 18.04 1.09
C LYS A 195 25.52 16.90 2.04
N SER A 196 25.08 15.69 1.70
CA SER A 196 25.37 14.48 2.49
C SER A 196 26.86 14.18 2.66
N SER A 197 27.70 14.57 1.70
CA SER A 197 29.17 14.45 1.81
C SER A 197 29.78 15.29 2.94
N ASP A 198 29.06 16.30 3.39
CA ASP A 198 29.57 17.29 4.34
C ASP A 198 29.05 17.02 5.76
N TYR A 199 28.19 16.01 5.94
CA TYR A 199 27.66 15.63 7.24
C TYR A 199 28.78 15.13 8.15
N LYS A 200 28.70 15.50 9.44
CA LYS A 200 29.60 15.00 10.47
C LYS A 200 28.98 13.81 11.22
N GLU A 201 29.82 12.91 11.72
CA GLU A 201 29.37 11.81 12.60
C GLU A 201 28.91 12.32 13.97
N GLU A 202 29.47 13.43 14.44
CA GLU A 202 29.11 14.12 15.68
C GLU A 202 29.11 15.64 15.45
N GLY A 203 28.28 16.36 16.21
CA GLY A 203 28.19 17.82 16.13
C GLY A 203 27.01 18.37 16.93
N THR A 204 26.83 19.67 16.84
CA THR A 204 25.89 20.40 17.71
C THR A 204 24.43 20.29 17.25
N PHE A 205 24.19 20.35 15.94
CA PHE A 205 22.86 20.37 15.35
C PHE A 205 22.61 19.12 14.50
N PRO A 206 21.49 18.41 14.71
CA PRO A 206 21.16 17.24 13.91
C PRO A 206 20.76 17.65 12.48
N VAL A 207 21.21 16.87 11.51
CA VAL A 207 20.80 17.01 10.11
C VAL A 207 19.67 16.04 9.82
N ILE A 208 18.56 16.55 9.31
CA ILE A 208 17.40 15.76 8.88
C ILE A 208 17.33 15.79 7.35
N ASP A 209 17.36 14.59 6.75
CA ASP A 209 17.20 14.42 5.32
C ASP A 209 16.14 13.37 4.97
N GLN A 210 16.09 12.94 3.71
CA GLN A 210 15.13 11.96 3.21
C GLN A 210 15.56 10.49 3.39
N SER A 211 16.69 10.20 4.05
CA SER A 211 17.16 8.84 4.33
C SER A 211 16.31 8.15 5.41
N ASP A 212 16.47 6.83 5.56
CA ASP A 212 15.76 6.05 6.58
C ASP A 212 16.18 6.40 8.01
N ASN A 213 17.41 6.90 8.19
CA ASN A 213 17.90 7.34 9.49
C ASN A 213 17.14 8.58 9.95
N PHE A 214 16.64 8.59 11.19
CA PHE A 214 15.95 9.77 11.72
C PHE A 214 16.86 10.99 11.72
N ILE A 215 18.09 10.85 12.24
CA ILE A 215 19.19 11.83 12.13
C ILE A 215 20.22 11.25 11.15
N ALA A 216 20.51 11.98 10.07
CA ALA A 216 21.41 11.52 9.01
C ALA A 216 22.88 11.86 9.29
N GLY A 217 23.13 12.79 10.20
CA GLY A 217 24.44 13.27 10.61
C GLY A 217 24.31 14.57 11.38
N PHE A 218 25.41 15.30 11.54
CA PHE A 218 25.45 16.51 12.34
C PHE A 218 26.11 17.69 11.60
N TRP A 219 25.80 18.89 12.08
CA TRP A 219 26.30 20.16 11.59
C TRP A 219 26.60 21.10 12.76
N ASP A 220 27.50 22.07 12.56
CA ASP A 220 27.92 22.97 13.65
C ASP A 220 27.64 24.45 13.37
N ASN A 221 27.34 24.85 12.13
CA ASN A 221 27.07 26.25 11.85
C ASN A 221 25.64 26.62 12.29
N PRO A 222 25.47 27.48 13.31
CA PRO A 222 24.14 27.86 13.80
C PRO A 222 23.33 28.68 12.79
N GLU A 223 23.96 29.29 11.78
CA GLU A 223 23.28 30.11 10.76
C GLU A 223 22.44 29.27 9.79
N ASP A 224 22.79 27.99 9.62
CA ASP A 224 22.08 27.07 8.71
C ASP A 224 20.90 26.35 9.39
N VAL A 225 20.75 26.55 10.70
CA VAL A 225 19.76 25.87 11.54
C VAL A 225 18.37 26.40 11.25
N PHE A 226 17.47 25.49 10.89
CA PHE A 226 16.04 25.73 10.90
C PHE A 226 15.55 25.71 12.34
N ARG A 227 15.24 26.90 12.86
CA ARG A 227 14.71 27.10 14.20
C ARG A 227 13.20 26.88 14.19
N ILE A 228 12.75 25.81 14.85
CA ILE A 228 11.33 25.49 14.86
C ILE A 228 10.61 26.39 15.87
N THR A 229 9.44 26.89 15.48
CA THR A 229 8.53 27.60 16.41
C THR A 229 7.40 26.71 16.89
N LYS A 230 7.12 25.65 16.13
CA LYS A 230 6.25 24.54 16.44
C LYS A 230 6.80 23.28 15.75
N PRO A 231 6.48 22.08 16.25
CA PRO A 231 6.89 20.85 15.60
C PRO A 231 6.42 20.78 14.15
N VAL A 232 7.25 20.22 13.28
CA VAL A 232 7.01 20.12 11.84
C VAL A 232 7.08 18.66 11.38
N THR A 233 6.47 18.38 10.23
CA THR A 233 6.68 17.09 9.55
C THR A 233 7.63 17.28 8.38
N ILE A 234 8.62 16.40 8.26
CA ILE A 234 9.54 16.35 7.14
C ILE A 234 9.09 15.25 6.17
N PHE A 235 8.97 15.61 4.90
CA PHE A 235 8.64 14.67 3.82
C PHE A 235 9.80 14.50 2.85
N GLY A 236 10.19 13.24 2.62
CA GLY A 236 11.17 12.87 1.60
C GLY A 236 10.52 12.73 0.23
N ASP A 237 10.77 13.68 -0.68
CA ASP A 237 10.13 13.76 -1.99
C ASP A 237 10.47 12.56 -2.92
N HIS A 238 11.63 11.91 -2.72
CA HIS A 238 11.98 10.68 -3.44
C HIS A 238 11.66 9.41 -2.65
N THR A 239 11.81 9.43 -1.33
CA THR A 239 11.68 8.22 -0.48
C THR A 239 10.28 8.01 0.08
N ARG A 240 9.43 9.04 0.04
CA ARG A 240 8.08 9.09 0.67
C ARG A 240 8.11 8.91 2.18
N CYS A 241 9.27 9.09 2.83
CA CYS A 241 9.38 9.02 4.28
C CYS A 241 8.75 10.24 4.94
N PHE A 242 8.18 10.04 6.13
CA PHE A 242 7.66 11.10 7.00
C PHE A 242 8.40 11.07 8.34
N LYS A 243 8.92 12.22 8.78
CA LYS A 243 9.58 12.36 10.08
C LYS A 243 8.92 13.50 10.87
N TYR A 244 8.51 13.23 12.10
CA TYR A 244 8.06 14.26 13.03
C TYR A 244 9.27 14.87 13.73
N VAL A 245 9.44 16.18 13.68
CA VAL A 245 10.59 16.88 14.25
C VAL A 245 10.12 18.00 15.17
N ASP A 246 10.51 17.90 16.44
CA ASP A 246 10.14 18.81 17.54
C ASP A 246 11.37 19.46 18.20
N PHE A 247 12.50 19.49 17.50
CA PHE A 247 13.72 20.21 17.88
C PHE A 247 14.31 20.96 16.69
N ASP A 248 15.24 21.89 16.96
CA ASP A 248 15.96 22.64 15.94
C ASP A 248 16.92 21.75 15.14
N PHE A 249 16.92 21.88 13.81
CA PHE A 249 17.67 20.98 12.94
C PHE A 249 18.20 21.68 11.68
N VAL A 250 19.10 21.00 10.95
CA VAL A 250 19.63 21.46 9.67
C VAL A 250 19.08 20.58 8.54
N LEU A 251 18.77 21.18 7.39
CA LEU A 251 18.18 20.49 6.24
C LEU A 251 19.26 19.82 5.37
N GLY A 252 19.07 18.54 5.10
CA GLY A 252 19.77 17.86 4.00
C GLY A 252 19.30 18.35 2.63
N ALA A 253 20.22 18.39 1.66
CA ALA A 253 19.96 19.03 0.37
C ALA A 253 18.95 18.31 -0.51
N ASP A 254 18.90 16.98 -0.43
CA ASP A 254 18.20 16.17 -1.42
C ASP A 254 16.74 15.92 -1.03
N GLY A 255 15.82 16.47 -1.82
CA GLY A 255 14.41 16.04 -1.82
C GLY A 255 13.60 16.34 -0.56
N VAL A 256 14.13 17.06 0.42
CA VAL A 256 13.41 17.32 1.68
C VAL A 256 12.40 18.45 1.54
N LYS A 257 11.19 18.23 2.08
CA LYS A 257 10.10 19.21 2.25
C LYS A 257 9.75 19.38 3.72
N ILE A 258 9.69 20.62 4.18
CA ILE A 258 9.14 20.95 5.51
C ILE A 258 7.64 21.18 5.34
N LEU A 259 6.85 20.37 6.03
CA LEU A 259 5.40 20.46 6.12
C LEU A 259 5.06 21.01 7.50
N GLN A 260 4.93 22.33 7.58
CA GLN A 260 4.54 23.01 8.80
C GLN A 260 3.01 23.19 8.78
N PRO A 261 2.25 22.53 9.66
CA PRO A 261 0.80 22.68 9.69
C PRO A 261 0.40 24.08 10.13
N THR A 262 -0.75 24.59 9.69
CA THR A 262 -1.35 25.83 10.23
C THR A 262 -1.73 25.67 11.70
N ASN A 263 -2.15 26.75 12.37
CA ASN A 263 -2.60 26.69 13.76
C ASN A 263 -3.96 25.98 13.93
N GLU A 264 -4.65 25.65 12.83
CA GLU A 264 -5.88 24.86 12.86
C GLU A 264 -5.61 23.35 12.99
N PHE A 265 -4.35 22.94 12.87
CA PHE A 265 -3.92 21.56 13.00
C PHE A 265 -2.95 21.37 14.18
N HIS A 266 -3.29 20.46 15.09
CA HIS A 266 -2.37 19.99 16.11
C HIS A 266 -1.19 19.26 15.43
N PRO A 267 0.09 19.61 15.68
CA PRO A 267 1.22 19.10 14.89
C PRO A 267 1.36 17.58 14.83
N LYS A 268 1.13 16.90 15.96
CA LYS A 268 1.15 15.42 15.99
C LYS A 268 -0.03 14.81 15.23
N PHE A 269 -1.21 15.43 15.33
CA PHE A 269 -2.38 14.94 14.61
C PHE A 269 -2.14 15.04 13.11
N PHE A 270 -1.66 16.19 12.65
CA PHE A 270 -1.27 16.41 11.26
C PHE A 270 -0.27 15.34 10.79
N PHE A 271 0.81 15.10 11.55
CA PHE A 271 1.79 14.06 11.25
C PHE A 271 1.15 12.67 11.08
N TYR A 272 0.33 12.23 12.03
CA TYR A 272 -0.34 10.94 11.94
C TYR A 272 -1.31 10.86 10.76
N LEU A 273 -2.02 11.96 10.47
CA LEU A 273 -2.96 12.05 9.37
C LEU A 273 -2.24 11.86 8.02
N ILE A 274 -1.21 12.66 7.76
CA ILE A 274 -0.54 12.70 6.45
C ILE A 274 0.34 11.47 6.19
N ARG A 275 0.86 10.84 7.23
CA ARG A 275 1.63 9.58 7.13
C ARG A 275 0.78 8.42 6.59
N ASN A 276 -0.55 8.50 6.74
CA ASN A 276 -1.48 7.48 6.27
C ASN A 276 -2.10 7.83 4.90
N ILE A 277 -1.62 8.88 4.23
CA ILE A 277 -2.01 9.16 2.84
C ILE A 277 -1.38 8.11 1.93
N ASP A 278 -2.18 7.52 1.05
CA ASP A 278 -1.66 6.68 -0.02
C ASP A 278 -0.96 7.55 -1.08
N ILE A 279 0.35 7.37 -1.19
CA ILE A 279 1.22 8.05 -2.15
C ILE A 279 1.70 7.02 -3.17
N LYS A 280 1.17 7.11 -4.39
CA LYS A 280 1.55 6.24 -5.50
C LYS A 280 3.06 6.24 -5.71
N ASN A 281 3.64 5.06 -5.94
CA ASN A 281 5.05 4.95 -6.26
C ASN A 281 5.28 5.35 -7.73
N LEU A 282 5.90 6.51 -7.96
CA LEU A 282 6.19 7.05 -9.29
C LEU A 282 7.63 6.71 -9.75
N GLY A 283 8.28 5.74 -9.09
CA GLY A 283 9.67 5.39 -9.31
C GLY A 283 10.62 6.46 -8.75
N TYR A 284 11.63 6.85 -9.54
CA TYR A 284 12.62 7.88 -9.15
C TYR A 284 12.06 9.32 -9.12
N SER A 285 10.79 9.50 -9.51
CA SER A 285 10.14 10.81 -9.59
C SER A 285 9.94 11.44 -8.21
N ARG A 286 9.66 12.75 -8.21
CA ARG A 286 9.26 13.52 -7.02
C ARG A 286 7.80 13.26 -6.69
N HIS A 287 7.48 12.98 -5.43
CA HIS A 287 6.16 12.56 -4.97
C HIS A 287 5.35 13.67 -4.29
N TYR A 288 5.93 14.85 -4.02
CA TYR A 288 5.22 15.95 -3.37
C TYR A 288 3.99 16.41 -4.16
N LYS A 289 4.02 16.25 -5.49
CA LYS A 289 2.86 16.53 -6.35
C LYS A 289 1.64 15.69 -5.96
N GLU A 290 1.85 14.42 -5.60
CA GLU A 290 0.75 13.55 -5.17
C GLU A 290 0.12 14.04 -3.87
N LEU A 291 0.91 14.55 -2.91
CA LEU A 291 0.39 15.14 -1.68
C LEU A 291 -0.39 16.43 -1.94
N LYS A 292 0.15 17.29 -2.80
CA LYS A 292 -0.43 18.59 -3.14
C LYS A 292 -1.84 18.50 -3.71
N GLU A 293 -2.15 17.42 -4.42
CA GLU A 293 -3.46 17.21 -5.06
C GLU A 293 -4.48 16.53 -4.13
N LYS A 294 -4.13 16.22 -2.87
CA LYS A 294 -5.03 15.57 -1.92
C LYS A 294 -5.85 16.57 -1.11
N GLN A 295 -7.00 16.09 -0.66
CA GLN A 295 -7.75 16.69 0.43
C GLN A 295 -7.57 15.86 1.70
N ILE A 296 -7.57 16.50 2.87
CA ILE A 296 -7.37 15.86 4.16
C ILE A 296 -8.52 16.21 5.12
N PRO A 297 -8.92 15.28 6.03
CA PRO A 297 -9.90 15.57 7.08
C PRO A 297 -9.44 16.68 8.02
N HIS A 298 -10.37 17.58 8.37
CA HIS A 298 -10.15 18.71 9.26
C HIS A 298 -11.13 18.67 10.45
N PRO A 299 -10.94 17.74 11.40
CA PRO A 299 -11.69 17.74 12.65
C PRO A 299 -11.39 19.00 13.48
N PRO A 300 -12.31 19.46 14.35
CA PRO A 300 -12.04 20.54 15.30
C PRO A 300 -10.81 20.25 16.18
N LEU A 301 -10.06 21.30 16.57
CA LEU A 301 -8.83 21.16 17.37
C LEU A 301 -9.00 20.31 18.64
N SER A 302 -10.10 20.46 19.36
CA SER A 302 -10.37 19.64 20.57
C SER A 302 -10.43 18.14 20.26
N ILE A 303 -11.02 17.77 19.12
CA ILE A 303 -11.10 16.38 18.66
C ILE A 303 -9.72 15.89 18.20
N GLN A 304 -8.92 16.75 17.57
CA GLN A 304 -7.53 16.42 17.21
C GLN A 304 -6.69 16.10 18.46
N GLU A 305 -6.84 16.89 19.52
CA GLU A 305 -6.15 16.68 20.81
C GLU A 305 -6.57 15.36 21.47
N GLU A 306 -7.87 15.05 21.48
CA GLU A 306 -8.39 13.76 21.97
C GLU A 306 -7.81 12.58 21.20
N ILE A 307 -7.77 12.66 19.86
CA ILE A 307 -7.20 11.62 18.99
C ILE A 307 -5.71 11.43 19.29
N VAL A 308 -4.97 12.53 19.43
CA VAL A 308 -3.54 12.47 19.76
C VAL A 308 -3.33 11.85 21.13
N ALA A 309 -4.11 12.23 22.14
CA ALA A 309 -4.00 11.67 23.48
C ALA A 309 -4.25 10.14 23.47
N GLU A 310 -5.23 9.68 22.68
CA GLU A 310 -5.50 8.25 22.49
C GLU A 310 -4.32 7.53 21.82
N ILE A 311 -3.83 8.05 20.68
CA ILE A 311 -2.72 7.46 19.92
C ILE A 311 -1.43 7.42 20.75
N GLU A 312 -1.12 8.50 21.47
CA GLU A 312 0.06 8.55 22.35
C GLU A 312 -0.07 7.57 23.52
N GLY A 313 -1.29 7.33 24.01
CA GLY A 313 -1.55 6.26 24.97
C GLY A 313 -1.19 4.88 24.41
N TYR A 314 -1.56 4.60 23.16
CA TYR A 314 -1.19 3.37 22.46
C TYR A 314 0.32 3.28 22.20
N GLN A 315 0.95 4.39 21.79
CA GLN A 315 2.39 4.44 21.54
C GLN A 315 3.20 4.11 22.80
N LYS A 316 2.81 4.63 23.97
CA LYS A 316 3.46 4.29 25.25
C LYS A 316 3.41 2.79 25.57
N ILE A 317 2.30 2.12 25.25
CA ILE A 317 2.17 0.67 25.43
C ILE A 317 3.11 -0.08 24.49
N ILE A 318 3.15 0.34 23.21
CA ILE A 318 4.05 -0.22 22.20
C ILE A 318 5.51 -0.06 22.63
N ASP A 319 5.92 1.12 23.08
CA ASP A 319 7.30 1.42 23.48
C ASP A 319 7.71 0.59 24.69
N GLY A 320 6.83 0.48 25.70
CA GLY A 320 7.05 -0.39 26.86
C GLY A 320 7.20 -1.86 26.47
N ALA A 321 6.33 -2.36 25.59
CA ALA A 321 6.41 -3.74 25.09
C ALA A 321 7.67 -3.98 24.26
N LYS A 322 8.07 -3.03 23.39
CA LYS A 322 9.32 -3.08 22.61
C LYS A 322 10.53 -3.12 23.53
N ALA A 323 10.54 -2.35 24.61
CA ALA A 323 11.61 -2.37 25.60
C ALA A 323 11.72 -3.75 26.29
N VAL A 324 10.60 -4.39 26.65
CA VAL A 324 10.60 -5.75 27.23
C VAL A 324 11.20 -6.74 26.22
N VAL A 325 10.72 -6.73 24.97
CA VAL A 325 11.18 -7.66 23.92
C VAL A 325 12.66 -7.48 23.60
N ALA A 326 13.15 -6.23 23.53
CA ALA A 326 14.53 -5.94 23.17
C ALA A 326 15.54 -6.30 24.27
N ASN A 327 15.13 -6.20 25.54
CA ASN A 327 16.02 -6.41 26.68
C ASN A 327 15.95 -7.81 27.28
N TYR A 328 14.88 -8.58 27.02
CA TYR A 328 14.80 -9.95 27.50
C TYR A 328 15.75 -10.86 26.73
N LYS A 329 16.61 -11.56 27.47
CA LYS A 329 17.46 -12.65 26.98
C LYS A 329 17.37 -13.80 27.99
N PRO A 330 17.01 -15.02 27.56
CA PRO A 330 17.02 -16.18 28.45
C PRO A 330 18.39 -16.33 29.12
N LYS A 331 18.41 -16.44 30.44
CA LYS A 331 19.62 -16.65 31.23
C LYS A 331 19.51 -17.96 31.99
N ILE A 332 20.56 -18.77 31.93
CA ILE A 332 20.72 -19.95 32.76
C ILE A 332 21.85 -19.63 33.73
N ASP A 333 21.52 -19.52 35.02
CA ASP A 333 22.54 -19.38 36.06
C ASP A 333 23.16 -20.76 36.30
N ILE A 334 24.40 -20.93 35.82
CA ILE A 334 25.15 -22.18 35.95
C ILE A 334 25.68 -22.27 37.39
N ASP A 335 25.24 -23.31 38.11
CA ASP A 335 25.79 -23.64 39.42
C ASP A 335 27.20 -24.22 39.25
N PRO A 336 28.22 -23.69 39.94
CA PRO A 336 29.58 -24.24 39.91
C PRO A 336 29.68 -25.72 40.31
N ASP A 337 28.71 -26.25 41.06
CA ASP A 337 28.69 -27.65 41.49
C ASP A 337 28.14 -28.60 40.41
N TRP A 338 27.58 -28.08 39.31
CA TRP A 338 27.09 -28.92 38.22
C TRP A 338 28.26 -29.55 37.44
N GLU A 339 28.11 -30.84 37.13
CA GLU A 339 29.07 -31.55 36.29
C GLU A 339 29.10 -30.94 34.88
N MET A 340 30.30 -30.72 34.36
CA MET A 340 30.52 -30.21 33.01
C MET A 340 30.98 -31.36 32.13
N LEU A 341 30.14 -31.80 31.20
CA LEU A 341 30.44 -32.90 30.28
C LEU A 341 30.56 -32.40 28.84
N GLU A 342 31.39 -33.08 28.06
CA GLU A 342 31.50 -32.82 26.62
C GLU A 342 30.20 -33.21 25.91
N LEU A 343 29.73 -32.38 24.98
CA LEU A 343 28.54 -32.69 24.17
C LEU A 343 28.63 -34.06 23.48
N GLY A 344 29.84 -34.50 23.08
CA GLY A 344 30.05 -35.82 22.47
C GLY A 344 29.81 -37.02 23.40
N GLU A 345 29.88 -36.80 24.71
CA GLU A 345 29.62 -37.83 25.74
C GLU A 345 28.12 -38.00 26.00
N VAL A 346 27.35 -36.91 25.91
CA VAL A 346 25.93 -36.88 26.25
C VAL A 346 25.00 -36.78 25.04
N CYS A 347 25.49 -36.48 23.84
CA CYS A 347 24.69 -36.33 22.63
C CYS A 347 25.27 -37.08 21.42
N ASP A 348 24.38 -37.55 20.55
CA ASP A 348 24.70 -38.08 19.22
C ASP A 348 24.42 -37.03 18.13
N PHE A 349 25.19 -37.10 17.04
CA PHE A 349 25.16 -36.09 15.99
C PHE A 349 24.82 -36.75 14.65
N SER A 350 23.87 -36.19 13.91
CA SER A 350 23.53 -36.67 12.57
C SER A 350 23.39 -35.52 11.58
N GLN A 351 24.18 -35.57 10.51
CA GLN A 351 24.10 -34.58 9.42
C GLN A 351 22.84 -34.80 8.59
N GLY A 352 22.25 -33.72 8.06
CA GLY A 352 21.16 -33.80 7.08
C GLY A 352 21.57 -34.39 5.72
N THR A 353 20.66 -34.32 4.74
CA THR A 353 20.84 -34.88 3.38
C THR A 353 20.99 -33.79 2.34
N GLN A 354 21.71 -34.11 1.25
CA GLN A 354 21.83 -33.25 0.09
C GLN A 354 20.85 -33.73 -0.98
N VAL A 355 20.00 -32.82 -1.45
CA VAL A 355 19.01 -33.10 -2.50
C VAL A 355 19.08 -32.03 -3.56
N ASP A 356 19.15 -32.42 -4.82
CA ASP A 356 19.26 -31.47 -5.94
C ASP A 356 17.98 -30.63 -6.10
N LYS A 357 18.14 -29.36 -6.49
CA LYS A 357 17.03 -28.41 -6.63
C LYS A 357 15.84 -28.92 -7.47
N PRO A 358 16.01 -29.65 -8.59
CA PRO A 358 14.89 -30.18 -9.37
C PRO A 358 13.98 -31.15 -8.60
N LEU A 359 14.48 -31.77 -7.52
CA LEU A 359 13.73 -32.69 -6.68
C LEU A 359 13.05 -31.99 -5.49
N GLN A 360 13.26 -30.69 -5.33
CA GLN A 360 12.70 -29.86 -4.25
C GLN A 360 11.45 -29.11 -4.74
N LEU A 361 10.28 -29.65 -4.45
CA LEU A 361 9.00 -29.03 -4.81
C LEU A 361 8.70 -27.81 -3.93
N THR A 362 7.98 -26.83 -4.47
CA THR A 362 7.47 -25.65 -3.74
C THR A 362 6.13 -25.87 -3.08
N SER A 363 5.51 -27.03 -3.31
CA SER A 363 4.17 -27.34 -2.83
C SER A 363 4.12 -28.76 -2.27
N PRO A 364 3.27 -29.02 -1.25
CA PRO A 364 3.10 -30.35 -0.70
C PRO A 364 2.69 -31.37 -1.76
N LYS A 365 3.15 -32.60 -1.60
CA LYS A 365 2.78 -33.74 -2.44
C LYS A 365 2.87 -35.04 -1.62
N ASP A 366 1.95 -35.97 -1.87
CA ASP A 366 2.01 -37.29 -1.22
C ASP A 366 3.34 -38.00 -1.50
N GLY A 367 3.92 -38.60 -0.45
CA GLY A 367 5.24 -39.22 -0.49
C GLY A 367 6.41 -38.23 -0.37
N TYR A 368 6.14 -36.94 -0.17
CA TYR A 368 7.16 -35.92 0.05
C TYR A 368 7.02 -35.32 1.46
N GLU A 369 8.16 -34.98 2.07
CA GLU A 369 8.21 -34.35 3.39
C GLU A 369 8.88 -32.98 3.29
N LYS A 370 8.61 -32.12 4.27
CA LYS A 370 9.25 -30.79 4.36
C LYS A 370 10.76 -30.94 4.39
N PHE A 371 11.44 -30.19 3.55
CA PHE A 371 12.88 -30.10 3.50
C PHE A 371 13.34 -28.84 4.24
N LEU A 372 13.87 -29.05 5.44
CA LEU A 372 14.21 -28.00 6.37
C LEU A 372 15.60 -27.44 6.04
N ARG A 373 15.64 -26.14 5.74
CA ARG A 373 16.84 -25.38 5.36
C ARG A 373 17.18 -24.35 6.44
N ILE A 374 18.35 -23.74 6.31
CA ILE A 374 18.84 -22.72 7.27
C ILE A 374 17.80 -21.61 7.50
N GLU A 375 17.21 -21.08 6.44
CA GLU A 375 16.27 -19.95 6.52
C GLU A 375 14.97 -20.28 7.29
N ASN A 376 14.54 -21.55 7.30
CA ASN A 376 13.35 -21.93 8.06
C ASN A 376 13.60 -21.75 9.57
N TYR A 377 14.84 -21.91 10.03
CA TYR A 377 15.22 -21.71 11.43
C TYR A 377 15.67 -20.28 11.73
N THR A 378 16.49 -19.67 10.87
CA THR A 378 17.10 -18.36 11.16
C THR A 378 16.20 -17.18 10.83
N GLN A 379 15.32 -17.34 9.84
CA GLN A 379 14.40 -16.28 9.37
C GLN A 379 12.94 -16.63 9.67
N LEU A 380 12.66 -17.81 10.23
CA LEU A 380 11.31 -18.35 10.42
C LEU A 380 10.49 -18.35 9.11
N SER A 381 11.16 -18.58 7.98
CA SER A 381 10.54 -18.58 6.65
C SER A 381 9.56 -19.74 6.49
N ASP A 382 8.38 -19.42 5.95
CA ASP A 382 7.33 -20.37 5.56
C ASP A 382 7.49 -20.91 4.12
N ASP A 383 8.53 -20.50 3.37
CA ASP A 383 8.93 -21.12 2.09
C ASP A 383 9.55 -22.50 2.36
N PHE A 384 8.70 -23.48 2.68
CA PHE A 384 9.10 -24.88 2.74
C PHE A 384 9.26 -25.45 1.34
N ARG A 385 10.34 -26.21 1.14
CA ARG A 385 10.39 -27.17 0.04
C ARG A 385 9.98 -28.53 0.51
N TYR A 386 9.66 -29.38 -0.45
CA TYR A 386 9.26 -30.75 -0.22
C TYR A 386 10.15 -31.68 -1.05
N ILE A 387 10.69 -32.72 -0.43
CA ILE A 387 11.53 -33.74 -1.09
C ILE A 387 10.92 -35.13 -0.91
N PRO A 388 11.19 -36.09 -1.82
CA PRO A 388 10.76 -37.46 -1.65
C PRO A 388 11.25 -38.04 -0.31
N THR A 389 10.35 -38.66 0.44
CA THR A 389 10.60 -39.26 1.78
C THR A 389 11.82 -40.19 1.78
N GLU A 390 11.98 -40.96 0.72
CA GLU A 390 13.07 -41.92 0.53
C GLU A 390 14.48 -41.28 0.51
N LEU A 391 14.60 -40.02 0.08
CA LEU A 391 15.88 -39.29 0.07
C LEU A 391 16.30 -38.78 1.46
N GLY A 392 15.36 -38.79 2.41
CA GLY A 392 15.56 -38.35 3.80
C GLY A 392 15.73 -39.47 4.81
N LYS A 393 15.98 -40.71 4.39
CA LYS A 393 16.04 -41.86 5.30
C LYS A 393 16.97 -41.61 6.50
N ASN A 394 16.43 -41.71 7.71
CA ASN A 394 17.08 -41.44 9.00
C ASN A 394 17.54 -39.98 9.23
N LYS A 395 17.05 -39.02 8.43
CA LYS A 395 17.36 -37.58 8.51
C LYS A 395 16.15 -36.74 8.92
N HIS A 396 15.03 -37.40 9.24
CA HIS A 396 13.86 -36.76 9.82
C HIS A 396 14.19 -36.20 11.20
N VAL A 397 13.70 -35.00 11.45
CA VAL A 397 13.62 -34.38 12.77
C VAL A 397 12.18 -34.07 13.09
N SER A 398 11.83 -34.26 14.35
CA SER A 398 10.56 -33.80 14.91
C SER A 398 10.71 -32.39 15.45
N ALA A 399 9.57 -31.74 15.73
CA ALA A 399 9.56 -30.41 16.34
C ALA A 399 10.28 -30.34 17.70
N ASP A 400 10.48 -31.47 18.38
CA ASP A 400 11.19 -31.51 19.67
C ASP A 400 12.72 -31.53 19.50
N ASP A 401 13.23 -31.95 18.36
CA ASP A 401 14.66 -32.18 18.15
C ASP A 401 15.47 -30.88 18.06
N VAL A 402 16.71 -30.92 18.58
CA VAL A 402 17.66 -29.81 18.49
C VAL A 402 18.47 -29.90 17.20
N VAL A 403 18.52 -28.79 16.47
CA VAL A 403 19.20 -28.66 15.17
C VAL A 403 20.22 -27.54 15.26
N VAL A 404 21.37 -27.72 14.60
CA VAL A 404 22.43 -26.71 14.56
C VAL A 404 22.78 -26.40 13.12
N VAL A 405 22.90 -25.10 12.81
CA VAL A 405 23.37 -24.65 11.51
C VAL A 405 24.87 -24.89 11.39
N ARG A 406 25.27 -25.61 10.33
CA ARG A 406 26.66 -26.02 10.15
C ARG A 406 27.52 -24.98 9.45
N TYR A 407 26.97 -24.29 8.45
CA TYR A 407 27.74 -23.48 7.51
C TYR A 407 27.16 -22.09 7.30
N GLY A 408 28.02 -21.16 6.87
CA GLY A 408 27.64 -19.81 6.47
C GLY A 408 27.61 -18.83 7.64
N ALA A 409 27.12 -17.61 7.40
CA ALA A 409 27.13 -16.52 8.38
C ALA A 409 26.36 -16.85 9.68
N SER A 410 25.44 -17.82 9.63
CA SER A 410 24.65 -18.29 10.76
C SER A 410 25.14 -19.62 11.35
N ALA A 411 26.37 -20.06 11.06
CA ALA A 411 26.94 -21.27 11.65
C ALA A 411 26.93 -21.17 13.20
N GLY A 412 26.41 -22.20 13.87
CA GLY A 412 26.22 -22.21 15.34
C GLY A 412 24.83 -21.79 15.82
N PHE A 413 23.97 -21.30 14.92
CA PHE A 413 22.57 -21.04 15.26
C PHE A 413 21.85 -22.34 15.66
N ILE A 414 21.06 -22.28 16.74
CA ILE A 414 20.33 -23.41 17.30
C ILE A 414 18.84 -23.32 16.93
N GLY A 415 18.34 -24.35 16.26
CA GLY A 415 16.96 -24.49 15.83
C GLY A 415 16.22 -25.59 16.59
N ARG A 416 14.89 -25.44 16.70
CA ARG A 416 13.92 -26.42 17.18
C ARG A 416 12.53 -26.02 16.64
N GLY A 417 11.53 -26.90 16.71
CA GLY A 417 10.13 -26.54 16.44
C GLY A 417 9.58 -26.92 15.06
N PHE A 418 10.37 -27.58 14.19
CA PHE A 418 9.91 -28.02 12.87
C PHE A 418 9.98 -29.54 12.72
N ASP A 419 9.05 -30.09 11.96
CA ASP A 419 8.99 -31.50 11.59
C ASP A 419 9.30 -31.65 10.09
N GLY A 420 10.26 -32.52 9.75
CA GLY A 420 10.68 -32.78 8.37
C GLY A 420 12.13 -33.25 8.24
N ILE A 421 12.62 -33.31 7.00
CA ILE A 421 13.96 -33.81 6.66
C ILE A 421 14.97 -32.66 6.66
N LEU A 422 16.10 -32.83 7.37
CA LEU A 422 17.17 -31.83 7.40
C LEU A 422 17.99 -31.76 6.11
N ALA A 423 18.28 -30.54 5.66
CA ALA A 423 19.31 -30.27 4.65
C ALA A 423 20.73 -30.51 5.17
N ASN A 424 21.68 -30.82 4.28
CA ASN A 424 23.07 -31.16 4.60
C ASN A 424 23.88 -30.04 5.28
N ASN A 425 23.40 -28.80 5.21
CA ASN A 425 23.96 -27.63 5.89
C ASN A 425 23.46 -27.45 7.33
N LEU A 426 22.67 -28.40 7.81
CA LEU A 426 22.20 -28.55 9.18
C LEU A 426 22.63 -29.92 9.74
N PHE A 427 22.68 -30.02 11.06
CA PHE A 427 22.79 -31.31 11.74
C PHE A 427 21.93 -31.37 12.99
N LYS A 428 21.42 -32.55 13.32
CA LYS A 428 20.71 -32.84 14.56
C LYS A 428 21.72 -33.09 15.68
N VAL A 429 21.40 -32.61 16.87
CA VAL A 429 22.05 -32.97 18.14
C VAL A 429 21.01 -33.68 18.99
N ALA A 430 21.20 -34.97 19.20
CA ALA A 430 20.24 -35.84 19.86
C ALA A 430 20.77 -36.26 21.23
N PRO A 431 20.14 -35.86 22.35
CA PRO A 431 20.49 -36.34 23.67
C PRO A 431 20.50 -37.87 23.77
N ARG A 432 21.52 -38.41 24.43
CA ARG A 432 21.51 -39.80 24.90
C ARG A 432 20.55 -39.90 26.08
N LYS A 433 19.75 -40.95 26.12
CA LYS A 433 18.68 -41.11 27.12
C LYS A 433 19.20 -40.88 28.55
N ASN A 434 18.45 -40.09 29.33
CA ASN A 434 18.60 -39.83 30.77
C ASN A 434 19.74 -38.88 31.23
N THR A 435 20.52 -38.26 30.34
CA THR A 435 21.55 -37.26 30.73
C THR A 435 21.09 -35.83 30.51
N VAL A 436 20.47 -35.54 29.36
CA VAL A 436 20.03 -34.19 29.02
C VAL A 436 18.70 -34.22 28.28
N THR A 437 17.85 -33.21 28.48
CA THR A 437 16.57 -33.06 27.76
C THR A 437 16.73 -32.16 26.54
N ASN A 438 15.98 -32.41 25.46
CA ASN A 438 15.97 -31.57 24.26
C ASN A 438 15.69 -30.08 24.55
N PRO A 439 14.66 -29.72 25.36
CA PRO A 439 14.40 -28.32 25.69
C PRO A 439 15.54 -27.65 26.45
N TYR A 440 16.14 -28.33 27.43
CA TYR A 440 17.27 -27.77 28.17
C TYR A 440 18.49 -27.60 27.28
N LEU A 441 18.81 -28.60 26.47
CA LEU A 441 19.91 -28.54 25.50
C LEU A 441 19.72 -27.36 24.53
N TYR A 442 18.50 -27.16 24.03
CA TYR A 442 18.16 -26.01 23.19
C TYR A 442 18.50 -24.69 23.87
N TYR A 443 18.04 -24.46 25.11
CA TYR A 443 18.29 -23.20 25.82
C TYR A 443 19.76 -23.00 26.21
N VAL A 444 20.48 -24.04 26.62
CA VAL A 444 21.91 -23.96 26.94
C VAL A 444 22.70 -23.55 25.70
N LEU A 445 22.52 -24.25 24.58
CA LEU A 445 23.27 -23.95 23.35
C LEU A 445 22.87 -22.61 22.72
N SER A 446 21.64 -22.15 22.95
CA SER A 446 21.15 -20.84 22.48
C SER A 446 21.60 -19.66 23.35
N SER A 447 22.14 -19.92 24.55
CA SER A 447 22.57 -18.86 25.45
C SER A 447 23.78 -18.08 24.91
N VAL A 448 23.91 -16.83 25.35
CA VAL A 448 24.92 -15.88 24.86
C VAL A 448 26.33 -16.46 24.91
N ASP A 449 26.67 -17.15 26.00
CA ASP A 449 28.01 -17.71 26.19
C ASP A 449 28.33 -18.82 25.17
N TYR A 450 27.37 -19.68 24.84
CA TYR A 450 27.57 -20.77 23.87
C TYR A 450 27.51 -20.27 22.43
N GLN A 451 26.67 -19.28 22.13
CA GLN A 451 26.69 -18.60 20.84
C GLN A 451 28.03 -17.90 20.59
N LYS A 452 28.63 -17.31 21.63
CA LYS A 452 29.99 -16.76 21.55
C LYS A 452 31.03 -17.84 21.26
N LYS A 453 30.99 -18.98 21.97
CA LYS A 453 31.85 -20.14 21.70
C LYS A 453 31.72 -20.64 20.24
N PHE A 454 30.50 -20.76 19.71
CA PHE A 454 30.31 -21.16 18.31
C PHE A 454 30.89 -20.14 17.32
N THR A 455 30.76 -18.85 17.62
CA THR A 455 31.37 -17.78 16.80
C THR A 455 32.89 -17.88 16.81
N GLU A 456 33.50 -18.11 17.96
CA GLU A 456 34.95 -18.31 18.10
C GLU A 456 35.44 -19.56 17.35
N LEU A 457 34.70 -20.67 17.43
CA LEU A 457 35.02 -21.92 16.73
C LEU A 457 34.94 -21.82 15.20
N THR A 458 34.21 -20.83 14.68
CA THR A 458 34.03 -20.62 13.24
C THR A 458 34.87 -19.45 12.69
N ALA A 459 35.60 -18.75 13.56
CA ALA A 459 36.50 -17.67 13.18
C ALA A 459 37.75 -18.19 12.46
N GLY A 460 38.05 -17.64 11.28
CA GLY A 460 39.33 -17.90 10.57
C GLY A 460 39.24 -18.41 9.14
N GLY A 461 38.05 -18.67 8.59
CA GLY A 461 37.86 -19.08 7.18
C GLY A 461 36.97 -18.11 6.38
N ALA A 462 37.13 -18.08 5.05
CA ALA A 462 36.26 -17.30 4.16
C ALA A 462 34.77 -17.75 4.21
N MET A 463 34.51 -18.98 4.66
CA MET A 463 33.18 -19.51 4.94
C MET A 463 33.16 -20.17 6.34
N PRO A 464 32.43 -19.61 7.31
CA PRO A 464 32.31 -20.18 8.65
C PRO A 464 31.71 -21.59 8.59
N ALA A 465 32.33 -22.56 9.28
CA ALA A 465 31.94 -23.97 9.25
C ALA A 465 32.18 -24.67 10.59
N LEU A 466 31.17 -25.36 11.10
CA LEU A 466 31.29 -26.22 12.28
C LEU A 466 31.62 -27.66 11.90
N SER A 467 32.60 -28.24 12.58
CA SER A 467 32.91 -29.67 12.50
C SER A 467 32.29 -30.42 13.67
N PHE A 468 31.91 -31.68 13.48
CA PHE A 468 31.44 -32.50 14.60
C PHE A 468 32.49 -32.67 15.69
N ARG A 469 33.77 -32.68 15.33
CA ARG A 469 34.86 -32.79 16.30
C ARG A 469 34.83 -31.61 17.27
N THR A 470 34.89 -30.39 16.73
CA THR A 470 34.91 -29.16 17.54
C THR A 470 33.63 -28.96 18.35
N VAL A 471 32.47 -29.37 17.83
CA VAL A 471 31.21 -29.26 18.56
C VAL A 471 31.11 -30.31 19.68
N LYS A 472 31.64 -31.53 19.48
CA LYS A 472 31.64 -32.58 20.50
C LYS A 472 32.44 -32.19 21.74
N GLU A 473 33.55 -31.47 21.56
CA GLU A 473 34.47 -31.03 22.63
C GLU A 473 33.89 -29.86 23.47
N ILE A 474 32.71 -29.31 23.12
CA ILE A 474 32.07 -28.24 23.90
C ILE A 474 31.53 -28.81 25.21
N LEU A 475 32.03 -28.29 26.33
CA LEU A 475 31.54 -28.61 27.67
C LEU A 475 30.20 -27.90 27.96
N ILE A 476 29.21 -28.67 28.40
CA ILE A 476 27.90 -28.18 28.86
C ILE A 476 27.60 -28.59 30.32
N PRO A 477 26.86 -27.76 31.08
CA PRO A 477 26.44 -28.11 32.44
C PRO A 477 25.33 -29.16 32.43
N ILE A 478 25.47 -30.18 33.27
CA ILE A 478 24.55 -31.31 33.41
C ILE A 478 23.97 -31.35 34.83
N PRO A 479 22.99 -30.50 35.15
CA PRO A 479 22.22 -30.65 36.39
C PRO A 479 21.28 -31.86 36.29
N GLU A 480 20.72 -32.29 37.43
CA GLU A 480 19.71 -33.35 37.45
C GLU A 480 18.52 -33.01 36.55
N LEU A 481 17.88 -34.03 35.94
CA LEU A 481 16.75 -33.85 35.02
C LEU A 481 15.60 -33.02 35.62
N GLY A 482 15.35 -33.14 36.93
CA GLY A 482 14.36 -32.33 37.62
C GLY A 482 14.70 -30.84 37.65
N VAL A 483 15.98 -30.49 37.76
CA VAL A 483 16.49 -29.11 37.69
C VAL A 483 16.45 -28.59 36.25
N GLN A 484 16.86 -29.40 35.28
CA GLN A 484 16.75 -29.06 33.85
C GLN A 484 15.32 -28.66 33.48
N ASN A 485 14.33 -29.48 33.87
CA ASN A 485 12.92 -29.22 33.60
C ASN A 485 12.41 -27.94 34.30
N LYS A 486 12.88 -27.64 35.51
CA LYS A 486 12.53 -26.40 36.22
C LYS A 486 13.08 -25.16 35.51
N ILE A 487 14.33 -25.21 35.05
CA ILE A 487 14.97 -24.12 34.29
C ILE A 487 14.19 -23.87 33.00
N VAL A 488 13.91 -24.93 32.24
CA VAL A 488 13.13 -24.85 30.99
C VAL A 488 11.75 -24.25 31.26
N ALA A 489 11.02 -24.77 32.24
CA ALA A 489 9.67 -24.28 32.56
C ALA A 489 9.65 -22.80 32.95
N GLN A 490 10.69 -22.33 33.66
CA GLN A 490 10.82 -20.92 34.00
C GLN A 490 11.09 -20.06 32.76
N ILE A 491 12.03 -20.47 31.89
CA ILE A 491 12.34 -19.75 30.65
C ILE A 491 11.14 -19.72 29.71
N GLU A 492 10.43 -20.84 29.55
CA GLU A 492 9.24 -20.91 28.70
C GLU A 492 8.12 -20.01 29.22
N LYS A 493 7.93 -19.94 30.55
CA LYS A 493 6.99 -19.03 31.19
C LYS A 493 7.34 -17.56 30.92
N GLU A 494 8.61 -17.19 31.03
CA GLU A 494 9.08 -15.83 30.73
C GLU A 494 8.95 -15.51 29.23
N GLN A 495 9.30 -16.45 28.37
CA GLN A 495 9.18 -16.31 26.91
C GLN A 495 7.72 -16.15 26.47
N ALA A 496 6.77 -16.82 27.14
CA ALA A 496 5.35 -16.62 26.89
C ALA A 496 4.92 -15.17 27.16
N LEU A 497 5.41 -14.55 28.24
CA LEU A 497 5.14 -13.14 28.54
C LEU A 497 5.76 -12.20 27.49
N VAL A 498 6.97 -12.51 27.01
CA VAL A 498 7.64 -11.74 25.96
C VAL A 498 6.91 -11.87 24.63
N ASN A 499 6.43 -13.07 24.29
CA ASN A 499 5.64 -13.30 23.08
C ASN A 499 4.28 -12.60 23.15
N ALA A 500 3.65 -12.55 24.33
CA ALA A 500 2.44 -11.75 24.54
C ALA A 500 2.71 -10.24 24.31
N ASN A 501 3.90 -9.73 24.66
CA ASN A 501 4.29 -8.36 24.34
C ASN A 501 4.46 -8.13 22.83
N LYS A 502 4.97 -9.11 22.06
CA LYS A 502 5.02 -9.01 20.60
C LYS A 502 3.62 -8.89 19.98
N GLN A 503 2.68 -9.71 20.43
CA GLN A 503 1.28 -9.63 20.02
C GLN A 503 0.65 -8.29 20.43
N LEU A 504 0.98 -7.79 21.63
CA LEU A 504 0.51 -6.50 22.11
C LEU A 504 0.97 -5.35 21.19
N ILE A 505 2.22 -5.38 20.73
CA ILE A 505 2.74 -4.40 19.77
C ILE A 505 1.88 -4.40 18.51
N GLU A 506 1.66 -5.56 17.89
CA GLU A 506 0.86 -5.69 16.66
C GLU A 506 -0.58 -5.17 16.84
N ILE A 507 -1.23 -5.54 17.95
CA ILE A 507 -2.61 -5.10 18.27
C ILE A 507 -2.68 -3.58 18.39
N PHE A 508 -1.74 -2.95 19.12
CA PHE A 508 -1.79 -1.51 19.35
C PHE A 508 -1.31 -0.72 18.14
N GLU A 509 -0.39 -1.24 17.32
CA GLU A 509 -0.06 -0.67 16.02
C GLU A 509 -1.29 -0.69 15.10
N GLN A 510 -2.08 -1.77 15.11
CA GLN A 510 -3.34 -1.83 14.36
C GLN A 510 -4.39 -0.85 14.91
N LYS A 511 -4.51 -0.70 16.23
CA LYS A 511 -5.44 0.30 16.82
C LYS A 511 -5.11 1.72 16.39
N ILE A 512 -3.83 2.09 16.28
CA ILE A 512 -3.42 3.41 15.77
C ILE A 512 -3.87 3.55 14.31
N LYS A 513 -3.63 2.54 13.46
CA LYS A 513 -4.07 2.54 12.06
C LYS A 513 -5.60 2.68 11.95
N ASP A 514 -6.35 1.89 12.71
CA ASP A 514 -7.82 1.92 12.71
C ASP A 514 -8.34 3.28 13.18
N ARG A 515 -7.70 3.88 14.19
CA ARG A 515 -8.12 5.18 14.72
C ARG A 515 -7.94 6.28 13.68
N ILE A 516 -6.83 6.29 12.95
CA ILE A 516 -6.58 7.23 11.86
C ILE A 516 -7.47 6.94 10.66
N ALA A 517 -7.69 5.68 10.30
CA ALA A 517 -8.60 5.30 9.22
C ALA A 517 -10.04 5.82 9.47
N LYS A 518 -10.51 5.79 10.72
CA LYS A 518 -11.81 6.40 11.08
C LYS A 518 -11.87 7.91 10.83
N VAL A 519 -10.75 8.62 10.95
CA VAL A 519 -10.67 10.06 10.64
C VAL A 519 -10.78 10.28 9.14
N TRP A 520 -10.10 9.44 8.36
CA TRP A 520 -10.20 9.45 6.89
C TRP A 520 -11.58 9.03 6.39
N GLY A 521 -12.33 8.22 7.15
CA GLY A 521 -13.64 7.75 6.75
C GLY A 521 -13.59 6.49 5.90
N GLN A 522 -14.75 6.04 5.41
CA GLN A 522 -14.83 4.89 4.50
C GLN A 522 -14.93 5.38 3.05
N GLU A 523 -14.11 4.81 2.18
CA GLU A 523 -14.34 4.88 0.74
C GLU A 523 -15.58 4.05 0.43
N LYS A 524 -16.63 4.71 -0.04
CA LYS A 524 -17.85 4.03 -0.50
C LYS A 524 -18.14 4.42 -1.93
N THR A 525 -18.68 3.45 -2.67
CA THR A 525 -19.29 3.75 -3.96
C THR A 525 -20.49 4.67 -3.74
N LYS A 526 -20.77 5.51 -4.73
CA LYS A 526 -21.94 6.40 -4.71
C LYS A 526 -23.27 5.63 -4.51
N GLU A 527 -23.34 4.39 -4.96
CA GLU A 527 -24.51 3.51 -4.80
C GLU A 527 -24.68 3.08 -3.33
N GLU A 528 -23.59 2.70 -2.65
CA GLU A 528 -23.60 2.41 -1.21
C GLU A 528 -23.95 3.65 -0.36
N PHE A 529 -23.42 4.82 -0.72
CA PHE A 529 -23.76 6.09 -0.05
C PHE A 529 -25.26 6.41 -0.17
N LEU A 530 -25.81 6.31 -1.38
CA LEU A 530 -27.22 6.61 -1.64
C LEU A 530 -28.17 5.61 -0.98
N ASN A 531 -27.79 4.33 -0.91
CA ASN A 531 -28.60 3.31 -0.23
C ASN A 531 -28.67 3.53 1.29
N MET A 532 -27.62 4.06 1.92
CA MET A 532 -27.64 4.43 3.34
C MET A 532 -28.48 5.68 3.62
N ALA A 533 -28.40 6.69 2.74
CA ALA A 533 -29.21 7.91 2.87
C ALA A 533 -30.73 7.67 2.65
N ALA A 534 -31.10 6.51 2.10
CA ALA A 534 -32.47 6.09 1.87
C ALA A 534 -33.08 5.29 3.05
N GLU A 535 -32.31 4.97 4.10
CA GLU A 535 -32.88 4.39 5.31
C GLU A 535 -33.71 5.45 6.08
N PRO A 536 -34.97 5.16 6.44
CA PRO A 536 -35.80 6.10 7.16
C PRO A 536 -35.20 6.37 8.54
N GLN A 537 -35.01 7.65 8.87
CA GLN A 537 -34.67 8.06 10.23
C GLN A 537 -35.73 7.50 11.18
N VAL A 538 -35.27 6.64 12.10
CA VAL A 538 -36.08 6.11 13.20
C VAL A 538 -36.63 7.31 13.99
N GLU A 539 -37.94 7.52 13.91
CA GLU A 539 -38.65 8.43 14.78
C GLU A 539 -38.38 8.03 16.23
N TYR A 540 -37.69 8.89 16.97
CA TYR A 540 -37.69 8.83 18.42
C TYR A 540 -39.12 9.11 18.89
N ALA A 541 -39.87 8.04 19.16
CA ALA A 541 -41.15 8.12 19.83
C ALA A 541 -40.95 8.82 21.19
N LYS A 542 -41.55 10.01 21.32
CA LYS A 542 -41.80 10.61 22.62
C LYS A 542 -42.89 9.79 23.32
N SER A 543 -42.52 9.07 24.37
CA SER A 543 -43.40 8.73 25.49
C SER A 543 -42.58 8.46 26.74
#